data_AF-A0A4V1SCE0-F1
#
_entry.id   AF-A0A4V1SCE0-F1
#
_cell.length_a   1.000
_cell.length_b   1.000
_cell.length_c   1.000
_cell.angle_alpha   90.00
_cell.angle_beta   90.00
_cell.angle_gamma   90.00
#
_symmetry.space_group_name_H-M   'P 1'
#
loop_
_entity.id
_entity.type
_entity.pdbx_description
1 polymer ?
#
loop_
_entity_poly.entity_id
_entity_poly.type
_entity_poly.pdbx_seq_one_letter_code
_entity_poly.pdbx_strand_id
1 'polypeptide(L)'
;MTLPFHSRAMYKRSSTSPLDWLGGEPYRLFFPSGILFSIAGVLLWPLFFHGHLPFHPGITHARVMIESFGGAFVIGFLGTAGPRILEAPRLKPWELIPFFFLHLAGGICHLLNQTGWGDGLFLALLTAFAASLFVRLVFLRQDTPPPPLLLAGTGLVCGLAGTLLWCNPRWMVTPEIHRLAGLLLYQGFLLAPVMGVG
;
A
#
# COMPACT_ATOMS: atom_id res chain seq x y z
N MET A 1 -1.77 50.30 -39.26
CA MET A 1 -2.57 49.29 -38.54
C MET A 1 -1.72 48.03 -38.45
N THR A 2 -0.98 47.85 -37.36
CA THR A 2 -0.03 46.75 -37.16
C THR A 2 -0.53 45.90 -36.00
N LEU A 3 -0.86 44.64 -36.28
CA LEU A 3 -1.33 43.66 -35.28
C LEU A 3 -0.14 43.17 -34.43
N PRO A 4 -0.31 42.94 -33.12
CA PRO A 4 0.76 42.40 -32.29
C PRO A 4 0.85 40.88 -32.43
N PHE A 5 2.05 40.40 -32.81
CA PHE A 5 2.44 39.00 -32.76
C PHE A 5 2.41 38.50 -31.31
N HIS A 6 1.44 37.65 -30.95
CA HIS A 6 1.50 36.86 -29.72
C HIS A 6 2.49 35.71 -29.90
N SER A 7 3.68 35.86 -29.32
CA SER A 7 4.66 34.78 -29.19
C SER A 7 4.09 33.73 -28.24
N ARG A 8 3.64 32.58 -28.78
CA ARG A 8 3.27 31.41 -27.98
C ARG A 8 4.52 30.90 -27.28
N ALA A 9 4.61 31.12 -25.97
CA ALA A 9 5.61 30.47 -25.14
C ALA A 9 5.51 28.95 -25.32
N MET A 10 6.54 28.35 -25.95
CA MET A 10 6.68 26.90 -26.05
C MET A 10 6.82 26.34 -24.63
N TYR A 11 5.75 25.70 -24.14
CA TYR A 11 5.79 24.93 -22.90
C TYR A 11 6.84 23.82 -23.09
N LYS A 12 8.01 24.00 -22.48
CA LYS A 12 9.10 23.03 -22.51
C LYS A 12 8.65 21.83 -21.69
N ARG A 13 8.11 20.78 -22.35
CA ARG A 13 7.89 19.47 -21.73
C ARG A 13 9.24 19.01 -21.18
N SER A 14 9.44 19.07 -19.87
CA SER A 14 10.58 18.40 -19.24
C SER A 14 10.45 16.92 -19.60
N SER A 15 11.43 16.36 -20.29
CA SER A 15 11.50 14.92 -20.54
C SER A 15 11.74 14.23 -19.20
N THR A 16 10.66 13.96 -18.46
CA THR A 16 10.73 13.14 -17.25
C THR A 16 11.12 11.74 -17.68
N SER A 17 12.16 11.18 -17.06
CA SER A 17 12.51 9.77 -17.25
C SER A 17 11.27 8.90 -17.00
N PRO A 18 11.07 7.77 -17.71
CA PRO A 18 9.99 6.83 -17.43
C PRO A 18 9.92 6.43 -15.95
N LEU A 19 11.09 6.34 -15.30
CA LEU A 19 11.18 6.07 -13.86
C LEU A 19 10.61 7.22 -13.04
N ASP A 20 10.92 8.48 -13.36
CA ASP A 20 10.37 9.64 -12.65
C ASP A 20 8.85 9.76 -12.83
N TRP A 21 8.35 9.37 -14.01
CA TRP A 21 6.92 9.29 -14.30
C TRP A 21 6.23 8.21 -13.46
N LEU A 22 6.85 7.04 -13.28
CA LEU A 22 6.37 5.97 -12.39
C LEU A 22 6.46 6.39 -10.92
N GLY A 23 7.58 6.96 -10.51
CA GLY A 23 7.84 7.47 -9.16
C GLY A 23 6.81 8.49 -8.70
N GLY A 24 6.45 9.41 -9.60
CA GLY A 24 5.53 10.50 -9.29
C GLY A 24 4.10 10.07 -8.98
N GLU A 25 3.69 8.87 -9.37
CA GLU A 25 2.33 8.34 -9.22
C GLU A 25 2.35 6.84 -8.89
N PRO A 26 2.69 6.46 -7.63
CA PRO A 26 2.77 5.06 -7.18
C PRO A 26 1.56 4.19 -7.51
N TYR A 27 0.35 4.76 -7.56
CA TYR A 27 -0.86 4.01 -7.89
C TYR A 27 -0.76 3.28 -9.24
N ARG A 28 0.05 3.77 -10.18
CA ARG A 28 0.23 3.17 -11.51
C ARG A 28 0.85 1.78 -11.47
N LEU A 29 1.63 1.47 -10.43
CA LEU A 29 2.19 0.13 -10.20
C LEU A 29 1.32 -0.68 -9.24
N PHE A 30 0.94 -0.04 -8.13
CA PHE A 30 0.27 -0.74 -7.05
C PHE A 30 -1.18 -1.10 -7.37
N PHE A 31 -1.94 -0.27 -8.08
CA PHE A 31 -3.35 -0.61 -8.38
C PHE A 31 -3.45 -1.81 -9.34
N PRO A 32 -2.72 -1.84 -10.48
CA PRO A 32 -2.77 -3.00 -11.36
C PRO A 32 -2.28 -4.29 -10.68
N SER A 33 -1.18 -4.22 -9.91
CA SER A 33 -0.69 -5.40 -9.16
C SER A 33 -1.67 -5.86 -8.08
N GLY A 34 -2.28 -4.94 -7.34
CA GLY A 34 -3.35 -5.24 -6.40
C GLY A 34 -4.54 -5.94 -7.05
N ILE A 35 -4.97 -5.49 -8.24
CA ILE A 35 -6.03 -6.15 -9.01
C ILE A 35 -5.63 -7.58 -9.39
N LEU A 36 -4.39 -7.77 -9.88
CA LEU A 36 -3.88 -9.10 -10.21
C LEU A 36 -3.85 -10.03 -8.98
N PHE A 37 -3.42 -9.52 -7.83
CA PHE A 37 -3.47 -10.28 -6.58
C PHE A 37 -4.90 -10.56 -6.11
N SER A 38 -5.85 -9.64 -6.30
CA SER A 38 -7.26 -9.90 -6.00
C SER A 38 -7.82 -11.04 -6.86
N ILE A 39 -7.50 -11.05 -8.15
CA ILE A 39 -7.90 -12.15 -9.05
C ILE A 39 -7.27 -13.45 -8.56
N ALA A 40 -5.96 -13.46 -8.30
CA ALA A 40 -5.26 -14.64 -7.80
C ALA A 40 -5.82 -15.15 -6.47
N GLY A 41 -6.10 -14.25 -5.52
CA GLY A 41 -6.65 -14.57 -4.21
C GLY A 41 -8.05 -15.19 -4.27
N VAL A 42 -8.91 -14.73 -5.18
CA VAL A 42 -10.23 -15.34 -5.41
C VAL A 42 -10.10 -16.70 -6.11
N LEU A 43 -9.18 -16.84 -7.07
CA LEU A 43 -8.93 -18.09 -7.80
C LEU A 43 -8.42 -19.24 -6.92
N LEU A 44 -7.90 -18.96 -5.72
CA LEU A 44 -7.53 -19.99 -4.76
C LEU A 44 -8.69 -20.94 -4.42
N TRP A 45 -9.93 -20.43 -4.37
CA TRP A 45 -11.10 -21.25 -4.02
C TRP A 45 -11.44 -22.29 -5.11
N PRO A 46 -11.66 -21.90 -6.38
CA PRO A 46 -11.81 -22.88 -7.46
C PRO A 46 -10.65 -23.89 -7.54
N LEU A 47 -9.40 -23.42 -7.40
CA LEU A 47 -8.23 -24.31 -7.43
C LEU A 47 -8.25 -25.33 -6.29
N PHE A 48 -8.66 -24.92 -5.08
CA PHE A 48 -8.82 -25.83 -3.95
C PHE A 48 -9.93 -26.87 -4.17
N PHE A 49 -11.12 -26.43 -4.60
CA PHE A 49 -12.24 -27.36 -4.85
C PHE A 49 -11.99 -28.32 -6.02
N HIS A 50 -11.13 -27.95 -6.96
CA HIS A 50 -10.67 -28.82 -8.04
C HIS A 50 -9.43 -29.67 -7.68
N GLY A 51 -8.96 -29.62 -6.42
CA GLY A 51 -7.85 -30.45 -5.95
C GLY A 51 -6.45 -30.02 -6.42
N HIS A 52 -6.30 -28.80 -6.96
CA HIS A 52 -5.00 -28.27 -7.41
C HIS A 52 -4.19 -27.62 -6.29
N LEU A 53 -4.79 -27.36 -5.12
CA LEU A 53 -4.09 -26.82 -3.95
C LEU A 53 -3.97 -27.87 -2.84
N PRO A 54 -2.77 -28.06 -2.27
CA PRO A 54 -2.55 -29.03 -1.18
C PRO A 54 -2.94 -28.47 0.21
N PHE A 55 -3.48 -27.25 0.29
CA PHE A 55 -3.82 -26.58 1.54
C PHE A 55 -5.18 -25.86 1.43
N HIS A 56 -5.85 -25.70 2.58
CA HIS A 56 -7.09 -24.93 2.65
C HIS A 56 -6.79 -23.42 2.50
N PRO A 57 -7.43 -22.70 1.57
CA PRO A 57 -7.01 -21.36 1.19
C PRO A 57 -7.45 -20.27 2.17
N GLY A 58 -8.26 -20.55 3.20
CA GLY A 58 -8.87 -19.52 4.05
C GLY A 58 -7.92 -18.44 4.59
N ILE A 59 -6.76 -18.84 5.14
CA ILE A 59 -5.76 -17.89 5.68
C ILE A 59 -5.08 -17.15 4.52
N THR A 60 -4.55 -17.89 3.54
CA THR A 60 -3.86 -17.33 2.38
C THR A 60 -4.74 -16.36 1.58
N HIS A 61 -6.00 -16.71 1.35
CA HIS A 61 -6.99 -15.87 0.71
C HIS A 61 -7.15 -14.55 1.48
N ALA A 62 -7.40 -14.60 2.79
CA ALA A 62 -7.55 -13.40 3.61
C ALA A 62 -6.29 -12.51 3.54
N ARG A 63 -5.10 -13.10 3.60
CA ARG A 63 -3.82 -12.38 3.47
C ARG A 63 -3.62 -11.72 2.12
N VAL A 64 -3.83 -12.46 1.03
CA VAL A 64 -3.72 -11.89 -0.33
C VAL A 64 -4.72 -10.75 -0.52
N MET A 65 -5.96 -10.91 -0.05
CA MET A 65 -6.99 -9.88 -0.19
C MET A 65 -6.66 -8.60 0.59
N ILE A 66 -6.05 -8.72 1.77
CA ILE A 66 -5.81 -7.56 2.65
C ILE A 66 -4.44 -6.95 2.42
N GLU A 67 -3.37 -7.75 2.46
CA GLU A 67 -2.00 -7.25 2.43
C GLU A 67 -1.51 -6.99 1.00
N SER A 68 -1.93 -7.82 0.04
CA SER A 68 -1.53 -7.67 -1.37
C SER A 68 -2.52 -6.81 -2.15
N PHE A 69 -3.83 -7.12 -2.12
CA PHE A 69 -4.81 -6.30 -2.83
C PHE A 69 -5.09 -4.97 -2.09
N GLY A 70 -5.67 -5.02 -0.90
CA GLY A 70 -6.01 -3.81 -0.13
C GLY A 70 -4.78 -2.94 0.18
N GLY A 71 -3.69 -3.57 0.60
CA GLY A 71 -2.43 -2.89 0.89
C GLY A 71 -1.84 -2.16 -0.30
N ALA A 72 -1.93 -2.72 -1.51
CA ALA A 72 -1.49 -2.02 -2.71
C ALA A 72 -2.34 -0.78 -2.99
N PHE A 73 -3.65 -0.83 -2.78
CA PHE A 73 -4.49 0.35 -2.93
C PHE A 73 -4.17 1.44 -1.90
N VAL A 74 -3.95 1.07 -0.64
CA VAL A 74 -3.54 2.01 0.41
C VAL A 74 -2.20 2.68 0.07
N ILE A 75 -1.19 1.89 -0.31
CA ILE A 75 0.15 2.41 -0.65
C ILE A 75 0.12 3.24 -1.93
N GLY A 76 -0.57 2.76 -2.97
CA GLY A 76 -0.72 3.47 -4.23
C GLY A 76 -1.43 4.81 -4.06
N PHE A 77 -2.52 4.83 -3.28
CA PHE A 77 -3.25 6.05 -2.98
C PHE A 77 -2.43 7.00 -2.12
N LEU A 78 -1.97 6.59 -0.94
CA LEU A 78 -1.27 7.47 0.00
C LEU A 78 0.10 7.90 -0.51
N GLY A 79 0.80 7.06 -1.25
CA GLY A 79 2.08 7.42 -1.88
C GLY A 79 1.92 8.47 -2.97
N THR A 80 0.73 8.60 -3.56
CA THR A 80 0.42 9.62 -4.56
C THR A 80 -0.19 10.86 -3.93
N ALA A 81 -1.24 10.68 -3.13
CA ALA A 81 -2.04 11.75 -2.56
C ALA A 81 -1.35 12.40 -1.35
N GLY A 82 -0.72 11.61 -0.48
CA GLY A 82 -0.08 12.11 0.74
C GLY A 82 0.96 13.21 0.49
N PRO A 83 2.00 12.96 -0.33
CA PRO A 83 2.98 13.99 -0.67
C PRO A 83 2.34 15.20 -1.37
N ARG A 84 1.32 14.98 -2.22
CA ARG A 84 0.64 16.07 -2.93
C ARG A 84 -0.14 16.98 -1.99
N ILE A 85 -0.88 16.41 -1.04
CA ILE A 85 -1.68 17.13 -0.04
C ILE A 85 -0.76 17.92 0.91
N LEU A 86 0.38 17.34 1.29
CA LEU A 86 1.35 17.99 2.19
C LEU A 86 2.25 19.01 1.48
N GLU A 87 2.09 19.19 0.16
CA GLU A 87 3.01 19.92 -0.71
C GLU A 87 4.49 19.48 -0.53
N ALA A 88 4.69 18.21 -0.20
CA ALA A 88 5.98 17.61 0.05
C ALA A 88 6.54 16.96 -1.24
N PRO A 89 7.87 16.71 -1.30
CA PRO A 89 8.46 16.00 -2.43
C PRO A 89 7.81 14.63 -2.65
N ARG A 90 7.45 14.32 -3.90
CA ARG A 90 6.90 13.02 -4.29
C ARG A 90 7.86 11.87 -3.92
N LEU A 91 7.34 10.64 -3.84
CA LEU A 91 8.21 9.47 -3.87
C LEU A 91 8.99 9.52 -5.19
N LYS A 92 10.30 9.31 -5.12
CA LYS A 92 11.12 9.05 -6.31
C LYS A 92 11.27 7.53 -6.54
N PRO A 93 11.90 7.11 -7.64
CA PRO A 93 11.97 5.70 -8.05
C PRO A 93 12.71 4.76 -7.09
N TRP A 94 13.86 5.16 -6.56
CA TRP A 94 14.63 4.41 -5.54
C TRP A 94 13.93 4.08 -4.19
N GLU A 95 12.84 4.76 -3.77
CA GLU A 95 11.97 4.42 -2.64
C GLU A 95 10.87 3.47 -3.14
N LEU A 96 10.30 3.81 -4.30
CA LEU A 96 9.18 3.08 -4.89
C LEU A 96 9.56 1.64 -5.29
N ILE A 97 10.75 1.45 -5.85
CA ILE A 97 11.25 0.16 -6.33
C ILE A 97 11.32 -0.86 -5.18
N PRO A 98 12.00 -0.58 -4.04
CA PRO A 98 11.97 -1.45 -2.87
C PRO A 98 10.55 -1.74 -2.37
N PHE A 99 9.68 -0.73 -2.28
CA PHE A 99 8.30 -0.95 -1.84
C PHE A 99 7.56 -1.93 -2.75
N PHE A 100 7.72 -1.76 -4.07
CA PHE A 100 7.07 -2.62 -5.03
C PHE A 100 7.61 -4.05 -4.99
N PHE A 101 8.91 -4.25 -4.82
CA PHE A 101 9.49 -5.59 -4.67
C PHE A 101 9.05 -6.28 -3.38
N LEU A 102 8.99 -5.56 -2.24
CA LEU A 102 8.45 -6.11 -1.00
C LEU A 102 6.99 -6.53 -1.16
N HIS A 103 6.18 -5.72 -1.85
CA HIS A 103 4.79 -6.02 -2.16
C HIS A 103 4.63 -7.28 -3.01
N LEU A 104 5.37 -7.40 -4.12
CA LEU A 104 5.32 -8.57 -4.98
C LEU A 104 5.81 -9.84 -4.24
N ALA A 105 6.94 -9.74 -3.55
CA ALA A 105 7.50 -10.86 -2.80
C ALA A 105 6.54 -11.33 -1.70
N GLY A 106 5.94 -10.39 -0.94
CA GLY A 106 4.97 -10.71 0.10
C GLY A 106 3.73 -11.41 -0.45
N GLY A 107 3.16 -10.89 -1.54
CA GLY A 107 2.01 -11.52 -2.20
C GLY A 107 2.31 -12.91 -2.76
N ILE A 108 3.51 -13.12 -3.34
CA ILE A 108 3.96 -14.44 -3.80
C ILE A 108 4.13 -15.40 -2.61
N CYS A 109 4.74 -14.96 -1.51
CA CYS A 109 4.86 -15.76 -0.28
C CYS A 109 3.47 -16.21 0.21
N HIS A 110 2.49 -15.30 0.24
CA HIS A 110 1.12 -15.64 0.60
C HIS A 110 0.55 -16.71 -0.34
N LEU A 111 0.59 -16.50 -1.66
CA LEU A 111 0.09 -17.47 -2.65
C LEU A 111 0.73 -18.87 -2.52
N LEU A 112 1.97 -18.94 -2.07
CA LEU A 112 2.70 -20.19 -1.81
C LEU A 112 2.46 -20.78 -0.40
N ASN A 113 1.47 -20.26 0.34
CA ASN A 113 1.16 -20.63 1.72
C ASN A 113 2.32 -20.40 2.71
N GLN A 114 3.26 -19.51 2.37
CA GLN A 114 4.36 -19.07 3.23
C GLN A 114 3.98 -17.78 3.98
N THR A 115 2.84 -17.82 4.67
CA THR A 115 2.19 -16.63 5.24
C THR A 115 3.04 -15.89 6.26
N GLY A 116 3.86 -16.60 7.06
CA GLY A 116 4.77 -15.96 8.02
C GLY A 116 5.82 -15.04 7.34
N TRP A 117 6.35 -15.46 6.19
CA TRP A 117 7.25 -14.62 5.39
C TRP A 117 6.48 -13.48 4.71
N GLY A 118 5.27 -13.75 4.22
CA GLY A 118 4.39 -12.74 3.64
C GLY A 118 4.07 -11.62 4.63
N ASP A 119 3.64 -11.97 5.85
CA ASP A 119 3.34 -11.02 6.93
C ASP A 119 4.59 -10.19 7.27
N GLY A 120 5.76 -10.82 7.36
CA GLY A 120 7.03 -10.14 7.64
C GLY A 120 7.44 -9.14 6.54
N LEU A 121 7.28 -9.52 5.26
CA LEU A 121 7.54 -8.63 4.13
C LEU A 121 6.54 -7.48 4.07
N PHE A 122 5.27 -7.74 4.38
CA PHE A 122 4.25 -6.70 4.47
C PHE A 122 4.52 -5.73 5.63
N LEU A 123 4.96 -6.24 6.79
CA LEU A 123 5.38 -5.39 7.92
C LEU A 123 6.57 -4.49 7.53
N ALA A 124 7.57 -5.05 6.86
CA ALA A 124 8.73 -4.29 6.37
C ALA A 124 8.31 -3.20 5.36
N LEU A 125 7.43 -3.56 4.41
CA LEU A 125 6.85 -2.63 3.45
C LEU A 125 6.12 -1.49 4.14
N LEU A 126 5.20 -1.81 5.05
CA LEU A 126 4.35 -0.82 5.71
C LEU A 126 5.17 0.08 6.64
N THR A 127 6.18 -0.47 7.31
CA THR A 127 7.09 0.30 8.18
C THR A 127 7.91 1.28 7.36
N ALA A 128 8.54 0.82 6.27
CA ALA A 128 9.36 1.67 5.42
C ALA A 128 8.53 2.75 4.71
N PHE A 129 7.32 2.39 4.27
CA PHE A 129 6.37 3.33 3.67
C PHE A 129 5.87 4.37 4.68
N ALA A 130 5.46 3.95 5.89
CA ALA A 130 5.04 4.86 6.94
C ALA A 130 6.18 5.80 7.37
N ALA A 131 7.42 5.30 7.47
CA ALA A 131 8.59 6.14 7.75
C ALA A 131 8.82 7.18 6.63
N SER A 132 8.70 6.77 5.37
CA SER A 132 8.83 7.67 4.20
C SER A 132 7.77 8.79 4.21
N LEU A 133 6.53 8.48 4.59
CA LEU A 133 5.47 9.49 4.77
C LEU A 133 5.69 10.35 6.01
N PHE A 134 6.14 9.76 7.12
CA PHE A 134 6.41 10.48 8.36
C PHE A 134 7.54 11.50 8.19
N VAL A 135 8.63 11.14 7.49
CA VAL A 135 9.71 12.08 7.16
C VAL A 135 9.16 13.27 6.37
N ARG A 136 8.26 13.02 5.43
CA ARG A 136 7.61 14.09 4.66
C ARG A 136 6.70 14.96 5.53
N LEU A 137 5.90 14.34 6.39
CA LEU A 137 5.01 15.02 7.31
C LEU A 137 5.75 15.88 8.34
N VAL A 138 6.90 15.43 8.85
CA VAL A 138 7.59 16.17 9.93
C VAL A 138 8.57 17.19 9.37
N PHE A 139 9.33 16.84 8.33
CA PHE A 139 10.48 17.64 7.91
C PHE A 139 10.32 18.34 6.57
N LEU A 140 9.44 17.87 5.68
CA LEU A 140 9.40 18.33 4.29
C LEU A 140 8.08 18.96 3.85
N ARG A 141 7.03 18.91 4.69
CA ARG A 141 5.72 19.47 4.38
C ARG A 141 5.77 20.99 4.35
N GLN A 142 4.97 21.57 3.46
CA GLN A 142 4.74 23.03 3.41
C GLN A 142 3.33 23.40 3.87
N ASP A 143 2.41 22.43 3.89
CA ASP A 143 1.04 22.60 4.37
C ASP A 143 0.76 21.70 5.60
N THR A 144 -0.40 21.87 6.23
CA THR A 144 -0.89 21.07 7.37
C THR A 144 -1.70 19.86 6.90
N PRO A 145 -1.57 18.69 7.55
CA PRO A 145 -2.34 17.52 7.17
C PRO A 145 -3.84 17.75 7.42
N PRO A 146 -4.71 17.61 6.41
CA PRO A 146 -6.14 17.73 6.60
C PRO A 146 -6.69 16.54 7.41
N PRO A 147 -7.87 16.66 8.06
CA PRO A 147 -8.44 15.59 8.88
C PRO A 147 -8.53 14.20 8.19
N PRO A 148 -8.92 14.11 6.90
CA PRO A 148 -8.77 12.89 6.09
C PRO A 148 -7.43 12.16 6.20
N LEU A 149 -6.33 12.91 6.20
CA LEU A 149 -4.98 12.34 6.22
C LEU A 149 -4.64 11.76 7.60
N LEU A 150 -5.24 12.30 8.68
CA LEU A 150 -5.11 11.74 10.02
C LEU A 150 -5.83 10.40 10.15
N LEU A 151 -7.00 10.26 9.51
CA LEU A 151 -7.71 8.97 9.44
C LEU A 151 -6.91 7.94 8.64
N ALA A 152 -6.33 8.33 7.51
CA ALA A 152 -5.43 7.45 6.77
C ALA A 152 -4.19 7.04 7.58
N GLY A 153 -3.59 7.97 8.33
CA GLY A 153 -2.51 7.68 9.26
C GLY A 153 -2.91 6.68 10.35
N THR A 154 -4.13 6.81 10.89
CA THR A 154 -4.69 5.84 11.85
C THR A 154 -4.80 4.45 11.23
N GLY A 155 -5.22 4.36 9.97
CA GLY A 155 -5.23 3.11 9.21
C GLY A 155 -3.85 2.47 9.11
N LEU A 156 -2.80 3.25 8.80
CA LEU A 156 -1.42 2.73 8.78
C LEU A 156 -0.97 2.20 10.14
N VAL A 157 -1.33 2.89 11.24
CA VAL A 157 -1.03 2.42 12.60
C VAL A 157 -1.76 1.09 12.89
N CYS A 158 -3.03 0.97 12.52
CA CYS A 158 -3.77 -0.29 12.64
C CYS A 158 -3.12 -1.42 11.84
N GLY A 159 -2.73 -1.16 10.58
CA GLY A 159 -2.02 -2.13 9.76
C GLY A 159 -0.71 -2.59 10.39
N LEU A 160 0.13 -1.64 10.84
CA LEU A 160 1.42 -1.94 11.49
C LEU A 160 1.23 -2.77 12.75
N ALA A 161 0.34 -2.35 13.66
CA ALA A 161 0.09 -3.06 14.91
C ALA A 161 -0.51 -4.46 14.66
N GLY A 162 -1.47 -4.56 13.74
CA GLY A 162 -2.10 -5.82 13.37
C GLY A 162 -1.09 -6.81 12.78
N THR A 163 -0.32 -6.40 11.77
CA THR A 163 0.70 -7.26 11.15
C THR A 163 1.82 -7.62 12.14
N LEU A 164 2.24 -6.69 13.00
CA LEU A 164 3.24 -6.99 14.03
C LEU A 164 2.78 -8.09 14.98
N LEU A 165 1.51 -8.08 15.41
CA LEU A 165 0.95 -9.16 16.23
C LEU A 165 0.95 -10.49 15.47
N TRP A 166 0.57 -10.48 14.20
CA TRP A 166 0.58 -11.68 13.36
C TRP A 166 1.98 -12.28 13.15
N CYS A 167 3.01 -11.43 13.01
CA CYS A 167 4.40 -11.87 12.96
C CYS A 167 4.92 -12.43 14.29
N ASN A 168 4.22 -12.20 15.41
CA ASN A 168 4.63 -12.63 16.74
C ASN A 168 3.57 -13.54 17.40
N PRO A 169 3.39 -14.80 16.94
CA PRO A 169 2.39 -15.71 17.51
C PRO A 169 2.49 -15.93 19.01
N ARG A 170 3.71 -15.78 19.57
CA ARG A 170 3.96 -15.87 21.02
C ARG A 170 3.23 -14.80 21.84
N TRP A 171 2.85 -13.68 21.23
CA TRP A 171 2.08 -12.62 21.89
C TRP A 171 0.57 -12.87 21.83
N MET A 172 0.10 -13.73 20.92
CA MET A 172 -1.31 -14.08 20.75
C MET A 172 -1.71 -15.22 21.70
N VAL A 173 -1.47 -15.02 23.00
CA VAL A 173 -1.71 -16.04 24.04
C VAL A 173 -3.19 -16.23 24.35
N THR A 174 -4.00 -15.20 24.12
CA THR A 174 -5.45 -15.24 24.36
C THR A 174 -6.27 -15.01 23.08
N PRO A 175 -7.50 -15.54 23.00
CA PRO A 175 -8.38 -15.35 21.84
C PRO A 175 -8.71 -13.87 21.56
N GLU A 176 -8.72 -13.03 22.58
CA GLU A 176 -8.99 -11.59 22.46
C GLU A 176 -7.88 -10.87 21.72
N ILE A 177 -6.61 -11.20 22.00
CA ILE A 177 -5.46 -10.62 21.29
C ILE A 177 -5.46 -11.08 19.83
N HIS A 178 -5.80 -12.34 19.58
CA HIS A 178 -5.94 -12.85 18.22
C HIS A 178 -7.05 -12.11 17.45
N ARG A 179 -8.21 -11.91 18.09
CA ARG A 179 -9.31 -11.12 17.50
C ARG A 179 -8.89 -9.67 17.26
N LEU A 180 -8.20 -9.05 18.20
CA LEU A 180 -7.71 -7.68 18.07
C LEU A 180 -6.74 -7.55 16.88
N ALA A 181 -5.80 -8.48 16.72
CA ALA A 181 -4.89 -8.51 15.57
C ALA A 181 -5.66 -8.59 14.23
N GLY A 182 -6.70 -9.42 14.18
CA GLY A 182 -7.62 -9.50 13.04
C GLY A 182 -8.38 -8.20 12.78
N LEU A 183 -8.94 -7.57 13.82
CA LEU A 183 -9.68 -6.30 13.68
C LEU A 183 -8.77 -5.16 13.19
N LEU A 184 -7.57 -5.05 13.75
CA LEU A 184 -6.60 -4.03 13.37
C LEU A 184 -6.19 -4.16 11.90
N LEU A 185 -5.82 -5.37 11.46
CA LEU A 185 -5.32 -5.59 10.11
C LEU A 185 -6.43 -5.70 9.05
N TYR A 186 -7.50 -6.45 9.32
CA TYR A 186 -8.53 -6.73 8.32
C TYR A 186 -9.60 -5.65 8.22
N GLN A 187 -9.78 -4.84 9.27
CA GLN A 187 -10.77 -3.76 9.27
C GLN A 187 -10.10 -2.40 9.41
N GLY A 188 -9.36 -2.15 10.50
CA GLY A 188 -8.78 -0.84 10.81
C GLY A 188 -7.87 -0.30 9.70
N PHE A 189 -7.01 -1.16 9.16
CA PHE A 189 -6.09 -0.82 8.08
C PHE A 189 -6.76 -0.28 6.82
N LEU A 190 -7.88 -0.87 6.39
CA LEU A 190 -8.57 -0.49 5.15
C LEU A 190 -9.68 0.53 5.37
N LEU A 191 -10.42 0.42 6.48
CA LEU A 191 -11.58 1.25 6.74
C LEU A 191 -11.19 2.72 6.95
N ALA A 192 -10.16 2.99 7.74
CA ALA A 192 -9.80 4.36 8.09
C ALA A 192 -9.31 5.17 6.87
N PRO A 193 -8.48 4.63 5.95
CA PRO A 193 -8.16 5.31 4.70
C PRO A 193 -9.38 5.52 3.80
N VAL A 194 -10.26 4.52 3.66
CA VAL A 194 -11.48 4.64 2.82
C VAL A 194 -12.40 5.74 3.34
N MET A 195 -12.65 5.77 4.65
CA MET A 195 -13.49 6.81 5.28
C MET A 195 -12.86 8.21 5.23
N GLY A 196 -11.53 8.29 5.16
CA GLY A 196 -10.84 9.57 5.03
C GLY A 196 -11.05 10.23 3.65
N VAL A 197 -11.19 9.44 2.58
CA VAL A 197 -11.24 9.97 1.21
C VAL A 197 -12.62 10.50 0.83
N GLY A 198 -13.69 9.97 1.41
CA GLY A 198 -15.08 10.42 1.17
C GLY A 198 -15.66 9.93 -0.14
#